data_AF-A0A7J4DWC4-F1
#
_entry.id   AF-A0A7J4DWC4-F1
#
_cell.length_a   1.000
_cell.length_b   1.000
_cell.length_c   1.000
_cell.angle_alpha   90.00
_cell.angle_beta   90.00
_cell.angle_gamma   90.00
#
_symmetry.space_group_name_H-M   'P 1'
#
loop_
_entity.id
_entity.type
_entity.pdbx_description
1 polymer ?
#
loop_
_entity_poly.entity_id
_entity_poly.type
_entity_poly.pdbx_seq_one_letter_code
_entity_poly.pdbx_strand_id
1 'polypeptide(L)' 'MSANRDLECAEYILLLKRIFEKLYEDVFEAFHRTPNIISSKPYVERALRLIQSGLNIVSEMQICVTSNS' A
#
# COMPACT_ATOMS: atom_id res chain seq x y z
N MET A 1 5.61 -28.87 -6.89
CA MET A 1 5.04 -28.34 -5.63
C MET A 1 5.36 -26.86 -5.37
N SER A 2 6.36 -26.22 -5.98
CA SER A 2 6.62 -24.77 -5.77
C SER A 2 5.72 -23.85 -6.60
N ALA A 3 5.46 -24.16 -7.87
CA ALA A 3 4.68 -23.30 -8.78
C ALA A 3 3.29 -22.89 -8.25
N ASN A 4 2.62 -23.76 -7.46
CA ASN A 4 1.31 -23.44 -6.88
C ASN A 4 1.43 -22.42 -5.73
N ARG A 5 2.54 -22.44 -4.98
CA ARG A 5 2.80 -21.48 -3.90
C ARG A 5 3.22 -20.12 -4.44
N ASP A 6 3.96 -20.10 -5.54
CA ASP A 6 4.38 -18.84 -6.19
C ASP A 6 3.17 -18.10 -6.78
N LEU A 7 2.20 -18.85 -7.33
CA LEU A 7 0.92 -18.32 -7.80
C LEU A 7 0.08 -17.74 -6.65
N GLU A 8 -0.09 -18.48 -5.55
CA GLU A 8 -0.79 -17.98 -4.36
C GLU A 8 -0.12 -16.71 -3.80
N CYS A 9 1.21 -16.68 -3.73
CA CYS A 9 1.96 -15.52 -3.27
C CYS A 9 1.72 -14.29 -4.16
N ALA A 10 1.71 -14.46 -5.48
CA ALA A 10 1.39 -13.39 -6.43
C ALA A 10 -0.03 -12.84 -6.23
N GLU A 11 -1.02 -13.69 -5.97
CA GLU A 11 -2.40 -13.28 -5.69
C GLU A 11 -2.49 -12.47 -4.39
N TYR A 12 -1.80 -12.87 -3.32
CA TYR A 12 -1.74 -12.10 -2.08
C TYR A 12 -1.07 -10.75 -2.25
N ILE A 13 0.01 -10.66 -3.04
CA ILE A 13 0.68 -9.39 -3.35
C ILE A 13 -0.28 -8.45 -4.09
N LEU A 14 -1.03 -8.95 -5.07
CA LEU A 14 -2.05 -8.17 -5.78
C LEU A 14 -3.16 -7.68 -4.84
N LEU A 15 -3.60 -8.52 -3.91
CA LEU A 15 -4.59 -8.13 -2.90
C LEU A 15 -4.05 -7.01 -2.00
N LEU A 16 -2.82 -7.15 -1.48
CA LEU A 16 -2.17 -6.13 -0.66
C LEU A 16 -2.04 -4.82 -1.43
N LYS A 17 -1.64 -4.86 -2.70
CA LYS A 17 -1.53 -3.68 -3.56
C LYS A 17 -2.86 -2.92 -3.62
N ARG A 18 -3.96 -3.63 -3.93
CA ARG A 18 -5.30 -3.03 -3.99
C ARG A 18 -5.72 -2.40 -2.67
N ILE A 19 -5.41 -3.04 -1.55
CA ILE A 19 -5.71 -2.51 -0.20
C ILE A 19 -4.93 -1.22 0.04
N PHE A 20 -3.63 -1.20 -0.23
CA PHE A 20 -2.81 0.00 -0.03
C PHE A 20 -3.20 1.14 -0.99
N GLU A 21 -3.55 0.84 -2.24
CA GLU A 21 -4.06 1.82 -3.20
C GLU A 21 -5.35 2.46 -2.67
N LYS A 22 -6.28 1.64 -2.16
CA LYS A 22 -7.53 2.18 -1.62
C LYS A 22 -7.33 3.01 -0.35
N LEU A 23 -6.47 2.54 0.55
CA LEU A 23 -6.08 3.30 1.74
C LEU A 23 -5.41 4.63 1.37
N TYR A 24 -4.61 4.64 0.31
CA TYR A 24 -3.96 5.87 -0.16
C TYR A 24 -4.99 6.90 -0.59
N GLU A 25 -5.96 6.51 -1.43
CA GLU A 25 -7.05 7.39 -1.85
C GLU A 25 -7.80 8.00 -0.66
N ASP A 26 -8.25 7.15 0.26
CA ASP A 26 -9.09 7.58 1.39
C ASP A 26 -8.32 8.51 2.33
N VAL A 27 -7.05 8.21 2.61
CA VAL A 27 -6.20 9.04 3.50
C VAL A 27 -5.71 10.30 2.80
N PHE A 28 -5.46 10.25 1.49
CA PHE A 28 -5.12 11.42 0.68
C PHE A 28 -6.27 12.43 0.69
N GLU A 29 -7.50 11.94 0.49
CA GLU A 29 -8.70 12.76 0.58
C GLU A 29 -8.86 13.35 1.99
N ALA A 30 -8.70 12.54 3.03
CA ALA A 30 -8.76 13.01 4.41
C ALA A 30 -7.72 14.13 4.69
N PHE A 31 -6.49 13.99 4.19
CA PHE A 31 -5.43 14.99 4.37
C PHE A 31 -5.78 16.33 3.72
N HIS A 32 -6.32 16.31 2.50
CA HIS A 32 -6.68 17.51 1.74
C HIS A 32 -7.94 18.19 2.31
N ARG A 33 -8.92 17.41 2.77
CA ARG A 33 -10.14 17.95 3.37
C ARG A 33 -9.94 18.47 4.79
N THR A 34 -8.96 17.96 5.53
CA THR A 34 -8.69 18.38 6.91
C THR A 34 -8.04 19.77 6.93
N PRO A 35 -8.65 20.80 7.54
CA PRO A 35 -8.03 22.11 7.69
C PRO A 35 -6.74 22.07 8.52
N ASN A 36 -5.81 22.99 8.26
CA ASN A 36 -4.50 23.04 8.96
C ASN A 36 -4.61 23.27 10.47
N ILE A 37 -5.70 23.89 10.92
CA ILE A 37 -5.96 24.16 12.35
C ILE A 37 -6.35 22.90 13.15
N ILE A 38 -6.68 21.81 12.48
CA ILE A 38 -7.10 20.57 13.14
C ILE A 38 -5.86 19.80 13.58
N SER A 39 -5.77 19.50 14.88
CA SER A 39 -4.63 18.85 15.51
C SER A 39 -4.33 17.44 14.97
N SER A 40 -5.31 16.76 14.38
CA SER A 40 -5.13 15.44 13.77
C SER A 40 -4.45 15.49 12.39
N LYS A 41 -4.36 16.65 11.71
CA LYS A 41 -3.82 16.73 10.34
C LYS A 41 -2.40 16.14 10.20
N PRO A 42 -1.43 16.39 11.10
CA PRO A 42 -0.11 15.77 11.03
C PRO A 42 -0.16 14.24 11.18
N TYR A 43 -1.15 13.69 11.87
CA TYR A 43 -1.34 12.25 12.01
C TYR A 43 -1.86 11.62 10.70
N VAL A 44 -2.78 12.31 10.01
CA VAL A 44 -3.26 11.91 8.68
C VAL A 44 -2.12 11.94 7.67
N GLU A 45 -1.28 12.99 7.69
CA GLU A 45 -0.10 13.09 6.83
C GLU A 45 0.91 11.96 7.09
N ARG A 46 1.14 11.59 8.37
CA ARG A 46 1.98 10.44 8.72
C ARG A 46 1.38 9.14 8.21
N ALA A 47 0.07 8.94 8.34
CA ALA A 47 -0.60 7.76 7.80
C ALA A 47 -0.42 7.67 6.28
N LEU A 48 -0.57 8.80 5.56
CA LEU A 48 -0.36 8.85 4.11
C LEU A 48 1.05 8.42 3.71
N ARG A 49 2.08 8.92 4.42
CA ARG A 49 3.47 8.50 4.21
C ARG A 49 3.69 7.01 4.46
N LEU A 50 3.10 6.45 5.52
CA LEU A 50 3.22 5.02 5.84
C LEU A 50 2.58 4.16 4.74
N ILE A 51 1.41 4.57 4.23
CA ILE A 51 0.74 3.88 3.12
C ILE A 51 1.61 3.93 1.86
N GLN A 52 2.22 5.07 1.55
CA GLN A 52 3.15 5.21 0.43
C GLN A 52 4.35 4.27 0.57
N SER A 53 4.94 4.16 1.76
CA SER A 53 6.01 3.19 2.04
C SER A 53 5.52 1.74 1.85
N GLY A 54 4.29 1.42 2.27
CA GLY A 54 3.68 0.12 2.05
C GLY A 54 3.53 -0.23 0.57
N LEU A 55 3.07 0.72 -0.26
CA LEU A 55 2.98 0.56 -1.72
C LEU A 55 4.33 0.26 -2.36
N ASN A 56 5.41 0.93 -1.91
CA ASN A 56 6.75 0.68 -2.40
C ASN A 56 7.20 -0.74 -2.07
N ILE A 57 7.00 -1.20 -0.82
CA ILE A 57 7.33 -2.56 -0.39
C ILE A 57 6.56 -3.61 -1.22
N VAL A 58 5.26 -3.41 -1.44
CA VAL A 58 4.44 -4.33 -2.24
C VAL A 58 4.92 -4.39 -3.69
N SER A 59 5.36 -3.25 -4.24
CA SER A 59 5.92 -3.19 -5.60
C SER A 59 7.24 -3.96 -5.69
N GLU A 60 8.11 -3.84 -4.69
CA GLU A 60 9.35 -4.62 -4.59
C GLU A 60 9.06 -6.12 -4.45
N MET A 61 8.08 -6.51 -3.62
CA MET A 61 7.65 -7.91 -3.50
C MET A 61 7.16 -8.48 -4.84
N GLN A 62 6.40 -7.69 -5.61
CA GLN A 62 5.92 -8.09 -6.94
C GLN A 62 7.09 -8.34 -7.91
N ILE A 63 8.12 -7.48 -7.90
CA ILE A 63 9.34 -7.67 -8.69
C ILE A 63 10.05 -8.96 -8.27
N CYS A 64 10.18 -9.20 -6.96
CA CYS A 64 10.83 -10.41 -6.44
C CYS A 64 10.13 -11.70 -6.86
N VAL A 65 8.79 -11.76 -6.83
CA VAL A 65 8.05 -12.96 -7.25
C VAL A 65 8.15 -13.17 -8.77
N THR A 66 7.98 -12.11 -9.56
CA THR A 66 8.07 -12.20 -11.02
C THR A 66 9.48 -12.52 -11.54
N SER A 67 10.53 -12.09 -10.82
CA SER A 67 11.93 -12.39 -11.19
C SER A 67 12.37 -13.82 -10.84
N ASN A 68 11.62 -14.51 -9.97
CA ASN A 68 11.90 -15.88 -9.55
C ASN A 68 10.97 -16.93 -10.20
N SER A 69 10.02 -16.48 -11.04
CA SER A 69 9.04 -17.33 -11.73
C SER A 69 9.48 -17.70 -13.15
#